data_AF-A0A538JQU2-F1
#
_entry.id   AF-A0A538JQU2-F1
#
_cell.length_a   1.000
_cell.length_b   1.000
_cell.length_c   1.000
_cell.angle_alpha   90.00
_cell.angle_beta   90.00
_cell.angle_gamma   90.00
#
_symmetry.space_group_name_H-M   'P 1'
#
loop_
_entity.id
_entity.type
_entity.pdbx_description
1 polymer ?
#
loop_
_entity_poly.entity_id
_entity_poly.type
_entity_poly.pdbx_seq_one_letter_code
_entity_poly.pdbx_strand_id
1 'polypeptide(L)' 'MVEYELLVKHPYTYTEEDIAFEVYAVLHDIPKASWPKERERFLSKGHPHLRVSALAKRYGWGMHNNAEGKIALVAVESAE' A
#
# COMPACT_ATOMS: atom_id res chain seq x y z
N MET A 1 7.76 3.16 8.46
CA MET A 1 7.32 2.56 7.18
C MET A 1 5.82 2.81 7.10
N VAL A 2 5.39 3.78 6.30
CA VAL A 2 3.97 4.20 6.25
C VAL A 2 3.09 3.03 5.79
N GLU A 3 3.55 2.25 4.80
CA GLU A 3 2.89 1.05 4.28
C GLU A 3 2.60 0.01 5.37
N TYR A 4 3.60 -0.27 6.21
CA TYR A 4 3.49 -1.25 7.29
C TYR A 4 2.45 -0.84 8.32
N GLU A 5 2.49 0.42 8.77
CA GLU A 5 1.53 0.91 9.76
C GLU A 5 0.10 0.91 9.24
N LEU A 6 -0.11 1.27 7.97
CA LEU A 6 -1.43 1.25 7.34
C LEU A 6 -1.97 -0.17 7.25
N LEU A 7 -1.16 -1.11 6.77
CA LEU A 7 -1.56 -2.50 6.59
C LEU A 7 -1.76 -3.24 7.92
N VAL A 8 -1.00 -2.90 8.97
CA VAL A 8 -1.16 -3.47 10.31
C VAL A 8 -2.37 -2.89 11.04
N LYS A 9 -2.62 -1.58 10.95
CA LYS A 9 -3.76 -0.93 11.61
C LYS A 9 -5.08 -1.21 10.89
N HIS A 10 -5.04 -1.38 9.57
CA HIS A 10 -6.23 -1.47 8.72
C HIS A 10 -6.09 -2.59 7.66
N PRO A 11 -6.10 -3.87 8.08
CA PRO A 11 -6.07 -4.99 7.13
C PRO A 11 -7.31 -4.97 6.23
N TYR A 12 -7.14 -5.30 4.95
CA TYR A 12 -8.20 -5.30 3.92
C TYR A 12 -8.97 -3.98 3.81
N THR A 13 -8.34 -2.87 4.14
CA THR A 13 -8.95 -1.55 4.01
C THR A 13 -8.43 -0.82 2.78
N TYR A 14 -7.13 -0.91 2.55
CA TYR A 14 -6.45 -0.20 1.48
C TYR A 14 -6.09 -1.14 0.33
N THR A 15 -6.17 -0.61 -0.89
CA THR A 15 -5.68 -1.30 -2.09
C THR A 15 -4.19 -1.06 -2.30
N GLU A 16 -3.60 -1.77 -3.25
CA GLU A 16 -2.21 -1.58 -3.67
C GLU A 16 -1.92 -0.11 -4.02
N GLU A 17 -2.87 0.47 -4.74
CA GLU A 17 -2.87 1.84 -5.26
C GLU A 17 -2.93 2.87 -4.14
N ASP A 18 -3.77 2.66 -3.14
CA ASP A 18 -3.94 3.59 -2.03
C ASP A 18 -2.67 3.68 -1.18
N ILE A 19 -2.05 2.53 -0.89
CA ILE A 19 -0.82 2.47 -0.10
C ILE A 19 0.33 3.12 -0.88
N ALA A 20 0.47 2.80 -2.17
CA ALA A 20 1.49 3.41 -3.01
C ALA A 20 1.32 4.93 -3.12
N PHE A 21 0.08 5.40 -3.25
CA PHE A 21 -0.23 6.83 -3.28
C PHE A 21 0.03 7.50 -1.94
N GLU A 22 -0.31 6.88 -0.81
CA GLU A 22 -0.09 7.46 0.52
C GLU A 22 1.40 7.61 0.82
N VAL A 23 2.21 6.61 0.47
CA VAL A 23 3.68 6.72 0.53
C VAL A 23 4.18 7.85 -0.35
N TYR A 24 3.71 7.93 -1.60
CA TYR A 24 4.08 8.99 -2.52
C TYR A 24 3.71 10.37 -1.96
N ALA A 25 2.48 10.54 -1.46
CA ALA A 25 1.99 11.78 -0.88
C ALA A 25 2.81 12.19 0.35
N VAL A 26 3.16 11.25 1.22
CA VAL A 26 4.01 11.52 2.39
C VAL A 26 5.45 11.86 1.97
N LEU A 27 6.02 11.15 0.99
CA LEU A 27 7.37 11.44 0.49
C LEU A 27 7.47 12.80 -0.22
N HIS A 28 6.40 13.22 -0.90
CA HIS A 28 6.32 14.47 -1.64
C HIS A 28 5.62 15.61 -0.87
N ASP A 29 5.29 15.41 0.41
CA ASP A 29 4.58 16.36 1.29
C ASP A 29 3.32 16.95 0.62
N ILE A 30 2.53 16.10 -0.04
CA ILE A 30 1.36 16.54 -0.82
C ILE A 30 0.22 16.88 0.15
N PRO A 31 -0.36 18.10 0.08
CA PRO A 31 -1.47 18.48 0.94
C PRO A 31 -2.72 17.66 0.62
N LYS A 32 -3.45 17.25 1.67
CA LYS A 32 -4.70 16.46 1.57
C LYS A 32 -5.74 17.04 0.64
N ALA A 33 -5.80 18.36 0.52
CA ALA A 33 -6.69 19.06 -0.40
C ALA A 33 -6.41 18.73 -1.88
N SER A 34 -5.16 18.39 -2.23
CA SER A 34 -4.74 18.05 -3.59
C SER A 34 -4.68 16.54 -3.85
N TRP A 35 -4.94 15.72 -2.83
CA TRP A 35 -4.89 14.26 -2.95
C TRP A 35 -5.77 13.69 -4.06
N PRO A 36 -7.05 14.05 -4.22
CA PRO A 36 -7.87 13.43 -5.27
C PRO A 36 -7.29 13.68 -6.67
N LYS A 37 -6.78 14.89 -6.93
CA LYS A 37 -6.20 15.26 -8.22
C LYS A 37 -4.83 14.60 -8.46
N GLU A 38 -3.97 14.59 -7.44
CA GLU A 38 -2.65 13.96 -7.55
C GLU A 38 -2.75 12.43 -7.59
N ARG A 39 -3.76 11.83 -6.93
CA ARG A 39 -4.04 10.39 -7.00
C ARG A 39 -4.39 9.99 -8.42
N GLU A 40 -5.32 10.70 -9.05
CA GLU A 40 -5.68 10.44 -10.46
C GLU A 40 -4.45 10.53 -11.38
N ARG A 41 -3.60 11.54 -11.16
CA ARG A 41 -2.35 11.73 -11.90
C ARG A 41 -1.32 10.63 -11.64
N PHE A 42 -1.24 10.15 -10.40
CA PHE A 42 -0.35 9.06 -9.98
C PHE A 42 -0.79 7.73 -10.61
N LEU A 43 -2.10 7.43 -10.56
CA LEU A 43 -2.68 6.24 -11.17
C LEU A 43 -2.53 6.25 -12.70
N SER A 44 -2.69 7.43 -13.33
CA SER A 44 -2.54 7.59 -14.78
C SER A 44 -1.12 7.36 -15.29
N LYS A 45 -0.08 7.42 -14.44
CA LYS A 45 1.31 7.21 -14.85
C LYS A 45 1.78 5.74 -14.82
N GLY A 46 0.97 4.83 -14.27
CA GLY A 46 1.37 3.46 -14.00
C GLY A 46 2.27 3.41 -12.77
N HIS A 47 1.80 2.76 -11.70
CA HIS A 47 2.51 2.66 -10.43
C HIS A 47 3.21 1.30 -10.30
N PRO A 48 4.34 1.23 -9.57
CA PRO A 48 4.98 -0.04 -9.27
C PRO A 48 4.08 -0.88 -8.35
N HIS A 49 3.90 -2.16 -8.69
CA HIS A 49 3.17 -3.10 -7.85
C HIS A 49 3.86 -3.29 -6.49
N LEU A 50 3.09 -3.27 -5.38
CA LEU A 50 3.58 -3.50 -4.02
C LEU A 50 4.20 -4.89 -3.83
N ARG A 51 3.99 -5.81 -4.78
CA ARG A 51 4.74 -7.08 -4.88
C ARG A 51 6.26 -6.90 -4.87
N VAL A 52 6.78 -5.70 -5.16
CA VAL A 52 8.21 -5.38 -5.12
C VAL A 52 8.60 -4.54 -3.89
N SER A 53 7.65 -4.26 -2.99
CA SER A 53 7.92 -3.46 -1.78
C SER A 53 8.95 -4.14 -0.89
N ALA A 54 9.71 -3.32 -0.16
CA ALA A 54 10.72 -3.80 0.78
C ALA A 54 10.12 -4.68 1.89
N LEU A 55 8.81 -4.63 2.13
CA LEU A 55 8.11 -5.45 3.12
C LEU A 55 8.18 -6.95 2.78
N ALA A 56 7.85 -7.32 1.55
CA ALA A 56 7.96 -8.71 1.10
C ALA A 56 9.43 -9.14 1.03
N LYS A 57 10.30 -8.28 0.47
CA LYS A 57 11.68 -8.65 0.15
C LYS A 57 12.65 -8.63 1.35
N ARG A 58 12.40 -7.79 2.36
CA ARG A 58 13.32 -7.56 3.49
C ARG A 58 12.80 -8.12 4.82
N TYR A 59 11.49 -8.27 4.95
CA TYR A 59 10.85 -8.66 6.22
C TYR A 59 10.01 -9.95 6.12
N GLY A 60 9.90 -10.54 4.92
CA GLY A 60 9.23 -11.82 4.74
C GLY A 60 7.71 -11.79 4.89
N TRP A 61 7.06 -10.62 4.81
CA TRP A 61 5.60 -10.56 4.93
C TRP A 61 4.91 -11.03 3.66
N GLY A 62 3.88 -11.87 3.81
CA GLY A 62 2.95 -12.20 2.74
C GLY A 62 1.95 -11.06 2.54
N MET A 63 1.67 -10.70 1.29
CA MET A 63 0.62 -9.76 0.95
C MET A 63 -0.58 -10.55 0.44
N HIS A 64 -1.66 -10.58 1.22
CA HIS A 64 -2.90 -11.22 0.80
C HIS A 64 -3.83 -10.18 0.17
N ASN A 65 -4.30 -10.50 -1.03
CA ASN A 65 -5.27 -9.68 -1.76
C ASN A 65 -6.62 -10.38 -1.67
N ASN A 66 -7.65 -9.69 -1.15
CA ASN A 66 -9.00 -10.21 -1.18
C ASN A 66 -9.61 -10.08 -2.60
N ALA A 67 -10.79 -10.66 -2.80
CA ALA A 67 -11.51 -10.60 -4.09
C ALA A 67 -11.88 -9.18 -4.54
N GLU A 68 -11.83 -8.19 -3.64
CA GLU A 68 -12.07 -6.77 -3.93
C GLU A 68 -10.77 -6.00 -4.25
N GLY A 69 -9.60 -6.65 -4.24
CA GLY A 69 -8.31 -6.00 -4.46
C GLY A 69 -7.73 -5.26 -3.25
N LYS A 70 -8.31 -5.46 -2.06
CA LYS A 70 -7.80 -4.89 -0.79
C LYS A 70 -6.72 -5.78 -0.20
N ILE A 71 -5.71 -5.16 0.38
CA ILE A 71 -4.50 -5.84 0.85
C ILE A 71 -4.49 -5.95 2.37
N ALA A 72 -4.05 -7.10 2.86
CA ALA A 72 -3.63 -7.28 4.24
C ALA A 72 -2.21 -7.86 4.30
N LEU A 73 -1.47 -7.47 5.33
CA LEU A 73 -0.22 -8.14 5.68
C LEU A 73 -0.54 -9.44 6.40
N VAL A 74 0.00 -10.54 5.89
CA VAL A 74 0.00 -11.84 6.55
C VAL A 74 1.43 -12.09 7.01
N ALA A 75 1.61 -12.29 8.32
CA ALA A 75 2.91 -12.67 8.86
C ALA A 75 3.26 -14.06 8.34
N VAL A 76 4.53 -14.29 7.98
CA VAL A 76 5.02 -15.61 7.53
C VAL A 76 4.85 -16.72 8.58
N GLU A 77 4.65 -16.35 9.85
CA GLU A 77 4.38 -17.27 10.96
C GLU A 77 2.89 -17.42 11.30
N SER A 78 1.98 -16.79 10.54
CA SER A 78 0.55 -17.04 10.72
C SER A 78 0.22 -18.44 10.23
N ALA A 79 -0.14 -19.31 11.18
CA ALA A 79 -0.75 -20.59 10.87
C ALA A 79 -2.01 -20.34 10.05
N GLU A 80 -2.13 -21.07 8.94
CA GLU A 80 -3.33 -21.17 8.11
C GLU A 80 -4.62 -21.38 8.93
#